data_AF-A0A2H0VEU0-F1
#
_entry.id   AF-A0A2H0VEU0-F1
#
_cell.length_a   1.000
_cell.length_b   1.000
_cell.length_c   1.000
_cell.angle_alpha   90.00
_cell.angle_beta   90.00
_cell.angle_gamma   90.00
#
_symmetry.space_group_name_H-M   'P 1'
#
loop_
_entity.id
_entity.type
_entity.pdbx_description
1 polymer ?
#
loop_
_entity_poly.entity_id
_entity_poly.type
_entity_poly.pdbx_seq_one_letter_code
_entity_poly.pdbx_strand_id
1 'polypeptide(L)'
;MNRKQKNIIELFGKENGQTLIETLVAIFLLTTGIIGGLSLAIFALGASDVTVNQIVATNLAREGVEVVRNMRDTNWLEAEDADGLSDCSSDIGVGQECYADWDSQVYNISGNPSGKKYILQFSTYGNSWQILTSTGGQNVRLYLQSDGSYNHVDNGNWKYSRLVVITRESATRLLVKSTVWWKGKNCAATDSPPETRCKVVIEEYLTNWRNY
;
A
#
# COMPACT_ATOMS: atom_id res chain seq x y z
N MET A 1 -31.19 -57.30 58.86
CA MET A 1 -30.55 -57.20 57.54
C MET A 1 -31.67 -56.83 56.56
N ASN A 2 -31.80 -55.69 55.89
CA ASN A 2 -30.84 -54.69 55.39
C ASN A 2 -31.51 -53.30 55.35
N ARG A 3 -30.92 -52.33 56.04
CA ARG A 3 -31.39 -50.94 56.20
C ARG A 3 -30.60 -49.98 55.29
N LYS A 4 -30.24 -50.42 54.07
CA LYS A 4 -29.19 -49.77 53.25
C LYS A 4 -29.63 -49.18 51.90
N GLN A 5 -30.90 -49.20 51.52
CA GLN A 5 -31.32 -48.66 50.22
C GLN A 5 -32.14 -47.35 50.27
N LYS A 6 -32.45 -46.80 51.45
CA LYS A 6 -33.28 -45.59 51.54
C LYS A 6 -32.54 -44.24 51.45
N ASN A 7 -31.21 -44.23 51.33
CA ASN A 7 -30.40 -43.01 51.50
C ASN A 7 -29.69 -42.49 50.22
N ILE A 8 -29.97 -43.02 49.03
CA ILE A 8 -29.30 -42.54 47.80
C ILE A 8 -30.10 -41.46 47.07
N ILE A 9 -31.41 -41.34 47.33
CA ILE A 9 -32.27 -40.37 46.61
C ILE A 9 -32.33 -38.99 47.31
N GLU A 10 -31.85 -38.87 48.56
CA GLU A 10 -31.75 -37.56 49.25
C GLU A 10 -30.45 -36.79 48.95
N LEU A 11 -29.62 -37.23 48.00
CA LEU A 11 -28.39 -36.49 47.64
C LEU A 11 -28.63 -35.31 46.67
N PHE A 12 -29.86 -35.10 46.20
CA PHE A 12 -30.24 -33.97 45.32
C PHE A 12 -31.43 -33.18 45.89
N GLY A 13 -31.38 -32.83 47.17
CA GLY A 13 -32.50 -32.19 47.86
C GLY A 13 -32.11 -31.06 48.81
N LYS A 14 -31.47 -30.01 48.30
CA LYS A 14 -31.48 -28.69 48.94
C LYS A 14 -31.32 -27.60 47.87
N GLU A 15 -32.44 -27.18 47.31
CA GLU A 15 -32.54 -25.97 46.48
C GLU A 15 -32.18 -24.76 47.38
N ASN A 16 -30.89 -24.43 47.41
CA ASN A 16 -30.39 -23.28 48.15
C ASN A 16 -30.86 -22.01 47.43
N GLY A 17 -31.64 -21.18 48.13
CA GLY A 17 -31.96 -19.84 47.62
C GLY A 17 -30.66 -19.09 47.33
N GLN A 18 -30.55 -18.57 46.09
CA GLN A 18 -29.47 -17.68 45.67
C GLN A 18 -29.29 -16.59 46.74
N THR A 19 -28.10 -16.52 47.35
CA THR A 19 -27.84 -15.50 48.35
C THR A 19 -27.67 -14.15 47.65
N LEU A 20 -28.11 -13.06 48.28
CA LEU A 20 -27.99 -11.71 47.69
C LEU A 20 -26.54 -11.33 47.38
N ILE A 21 -25.58 -11.89 48.11
CA ILE A 21 -24.15 -11.71 47.85
C ILE A 21 -23.68 -12.45 46.58
N GLU A 22 -24.24 -13.63 46.28
CA GLU A 22 -23.91 -14.43 45.10
C GLU A 22 -24.37 -13.75 43.81
N THR A 23 -25.57 -13.16 43.79
CA THR A 23 -26.07 -12.39 42.64
C THR A 23 -25.26 -11.11 42.42
N LEU A 24 -24.82 -10.43 43.49
CA LEU A 24 -23.92 -9.27 43.40
C LEU A 24 -22.58 -9.64 42.77
N VAL A 25 -21.98 -10.76 43.20
CA VAL A 25 -20.72 -11.25 42.62
C VAL A 25 -20.93 -11.68 41.16
N ALA A 26 -22.02 -12.36 40.84
CA ALA A 26 -22.33 -12.77 39.47
C ALA A 26 -22.49 -11.55 38.53
N ILE A 27 -23.21 -10.51 38.95
CA ILE A 27 -23.36 -9.26 38.19
C ILE A 27 -22.02 -8.55 38.05
N PHE A 28 -21.19 -8.53 39.09
CA PHE A 28 -19.84 -7.96 39.02
C PHE A 28 -18.95 -8.66 37.99
N LEU A 29 -18.92 -9.99 37.99
CA LEU A 29 -18.15 -10.76 37.02
C LEU A 29 -18.70 -10.60 35.59
N LEU A 30 -20.03 -10.61 35.44
CA LEU A 30 -20.71 -10.40 34.17
C LEU A 30 -20.39 -9.01 33.59
N THR A 31 -20.54 -7.95 34.39
CA THR A 31 -20.27 -6.58 33.94
C THR A 31 -18.80 -6.39 33.59
N THR A 32 -17.87 -6.91 34.40
CA THR A 32 -16.43 -6.89 34.10
C THR A 32 -16.11 -7.62 32.79
N GLY A 33 -16.71 -8.80 32.57
CA GLY A 33 -16.55 -9.56 31.33
C GLY A 33 -17.05 -8.81 30.10
N ILE A 34 -18.23 -8.17 30.20
CA ILE A 34 -18.80 -7.37 29.11
C ILE A 34 -17.91 -6.16 28.78
N ILE A 35 -17.42 -5.44 29.79
CA ILE A 35 -16.53 -4.28 29.59
C ILE A 35 -15.21 -4.71 28.94
N GLY A 36 -14.65 -5.84 29.38
CA GLY A 36 -13.44 -6.42 28.78
C GLY A 36 -13.65 -6.78 27.31
N GLY A 37 -14.74 -7.48 27.00
CA GLY A 37 -15.10 -7.84 25.63
C GLY A 37 -15.33 -6.63 24.72
N LEU A 38 -16.06 -5.62 25.21
CA LEU A 38 -16.34 -4.40 24.45
C LEU A 38 -15.06 -3.61 24.16
N SER A 39 -14.17 -3.51 25.14
CA SER A 39 -12.88 -2.80 25.00
C SER A 39 -12.01 -3.46 23.92
N LEU A 40 -11.96 -4.79 23.89
CA LEU A 40 -11.26 -5.53 22.85
C LEU A 40 -11.90 -5.33 21.47
N ALA A 41 -13.23 -5.33 21.37
CA ALA A 41 -13.95 -5.09 20.11
C ALA A 41 -13.63 -3.70 19.54
N ILE A 42 -13.65 -2.66 20.37
CA ILE A 42 -13.30 -1.29 19.96
C ILE A 42 -11.84 -1.22 19.49
N PHE A 43 -10.93 -1.88 20.20
CA PHE A 43 -9.53 -1.95 19.81
C PHE A 43 -9.35 -2.65 18.44
N ALA A 44 -10.02 -3.79 18.24
CA ALA A 44 -9.95 -4.55 16.99
C ALA A 44 -10.45 -3.74 15.78
N LEU A 45 -11.57 -3.02 15.94
CA LEU A 45 -12.09 -2.13 14.89
C LEU A 45 -11.10 -1.02 14.54
N GLY A 46 -10.48 -0.38 15.54
CA GLY A 46 -9.48 0.65 15.30
C GLY A 46 -8.20 0.15 14.62
N ALA A 47 -7.80 -1.10 14.86
CA ALA A 47 -6.67 -1.73 14.18
C ALA A 47 -6.97 -2.10 12.71
N SER A 48 -8.23 -2.44 12.41
CA SER A 48 -8.69 -2.74 11.06
C SER A 48 -8.50 -1.56 10.11
N ASP A 49 -8.84 -0.34 10.53
CA ASP A 49 -8.70 0.86 9.70
C ASP A 49 -7.26 1.12 9.25
N VAL A 50 -6.28 0.92 10.14
CA VAL A 50 -4.86 1.06 9.83
C VAL A 50 -4.44 0.03 8.78
N THR A 51 -4.91 -1.21 8.94
CA THR A 51 -4.62 -2.31 8.01
C THR A 51 -5.20 -2.04 6.61
N VAL A 52 -6.44 -1.55 6.53
CA VAL A 52 -7.07 -1.17 5.25
C VAL A 52 -6.26 -0.09 4.54
N ASN A 53 -5.84 0.96 5.27
CA ASN A 53 -5.03 2.03 4.67
C ASN A 53 -3.68 1.52 4.17
N GLN A 54 -3.03 0.62 4.93
CA GLN A 54 -1.77 -0.01 4.53
C GLN A 54 -1.92 -0.82 3.25
N ILE A 55 -3.00 -1.62 3.12
CA ILE A 55 -3.27 -2.43 1.92
C ILE A 55 -3.51 -1.53 0.70
N VAL A 56 -4.36 -0.51 0.83
CA VAL A 56 -4.64 0.42 -0.27
C VAL A 56 -3.36 1.15 -0.68
N ALA A 57 -2.60 1.69 0.28
CA ALA A 57 -1.34 2.38 0.02
C ALA A 57 -0.31 1.46 -0.66
N THR A 58 -0.25 0.19 -0.26
CA THR A 58 0.64 -0.81 -0.89
C THR A 58 0.25 -1.07 -2.33
N ASN A 59 -1.04 -1.24 -2.63
CA ASN A 59 -1.50 -1.45 -4.01
C ASN A 59 -1.28 -0.23 -4.89
N LEU A 60 -1.56 0.99 -4.39
CA LEU A 60 -1.27 2.24 -5.10
C LEU A 60 0.24 2.43 -5.35
N ALA A 61 1.08 2.02 -4.39
CA ALA A 61 2.52 2.07 -4.53
C ALA A 61 3.01 1.09 -5.61
N ARG A 62 2.46 -0.15 -5.63
CA ARG A 62 2.75 -1.17 -6.65
C ARG A 62 2.36 -0.68 -8.03
N GLU A 63 1.12 -0.19 -8.18
CA GLU A 63 0.64 0.40 -9.43
C GLU A 63 1.60 1.47 -9.95
N GLY A 64 2.08 2.36 -9.08
CA GLY A 64 3.01 3.41 -9.49
C GLY A 64 4.32 2.87 -10.08
N VAL A 65 4.85 1.77 -9.56
CA VAL A 65 6.05 1.13 -10.13
C VAL A 65 5.71 0.37 -11.42
N GLU A 66 4.61 -0.37 -11.44
CA GLU A 66 4.15 -1.11 -12.63
C GLU A 66 3.92 -0.18 -13.82
N VAL A 67 3.39 1.03 -13.60
CA VAL A 67 3.23 2.03 -14.65
C VAL A 67 4.58 2.49 -15.21
N VAL A 68 5.59 2.74 -14.36
CA VAL A 68 6.93 3.12 -14.85
C VAL A 68 7.61 1.96 -15.57
N ARG A 69 7.41 0.72 -15.09
CA ARG A 69 7.87 -0.49 -15.79
C ARG A 69 7.19 -0.62 -17.16
N ASN A 70 5.89 -0.38 -17.24
CA ASN A 70 5.17 -0.39 -18.51
C ASN A 70 5.69 0.70 -19.47
N MET A 71 5.96 1.91 -18.98
CA MET A 71 6.57 2.98 -19.78
C MET A 71 7.95 2.57 -20.34
N ARG A 72 8.77 1.91 -19.52
CA ARG A 72 10.04 1.33 -19.95
C ARG A 72 9.84 0.30 -21.06
N ASP A 73 8.93 -0.64 -20.85
CA ASP A 73 8.67 -1.71 -21.80
C ASP A 73 8.13 -1.15 -23.13
N THR A 74 7.30 -0.11 -23.08
CA THR A 74 6.88 0.61 -24.30
C THR A 74 8.06 1.27 -25.00
N ASN A 75 8.98 1.90 -24.28
CA ASN A 75 10.19 2.45 -24.90
C ASN A 75 11.06 1.38 -25.56
N TRP A 76 11.13 0.17 -24.98
CA TRP A 76 11.85 -0.96 -25.58
C TRP A 76 11.23 -1.41 -26.90
N LEU A 77 9.90 -1.40 -27.00
CA LEU A 77 9.19 -1.84 -28.20
C LEU A 77 9.28 -0.85 -29.38
N GLU A 78 9.51 0.43 -29.07
CA GLU A 78 9.52 1.52 -30.05
C GLU A 78 10.94 1.93 -30.48
N ALA A 79 11.98 1.25 -29.96
CA ALA A 79 13.35 1.45 -30.42
C ALA A 79 13.48 1.05 -31.91
N GLU A 80 14.14 1.91 -32.70
CA GLU A 80 14.09 1.91 -34.19
C GLU A 80 14.64 0.66 -34.91
N ASP A 81 15.33 -0.24 -34.20
CA ASP A 81 15.92 -1.44 -34.80
C ASP A 81 14.91 -2.59 -34.95
N ALA A 82 15.07 -3.43 -35.97
CA ALA A 82 14.13 -4.51 -36.32
C ALA A 82 13.82 -5.50 -35.17
N ASP A 83 14.73 -5.59 -34.19
CA ASP A 83 14.60 -6.39 -32.97
C ASP A 83 14.62 -5.53 -31.67
N GLY A 84 14.70 -4.20 -31.79
CA GLY A 84 14.81 -3.22 -30.68
C GLY A 84 16.14 -3.25 -29.92
N LEU A 85 17.12 -4.01 -30.39
CA LEU A 85 18.38 -4.28 -29.70
C LEU A 85 19.56 -3.58 -30.40
N SER A 86 20.41 -2.96 -29.58
CA SER A 86 21.63 -2.25 -29.98
C SER A 86 22.85 -2.84 -29.26
N ASP A 87 24.04 -2.70 -29.85
CA ASP A 87 25.29 -3.11 -29.20
C ASP A 87 25.59 -2.19 -28.01
N CYS A 88 25.51 -2.74 -26.81
CA CYS A 88 25.75 -2.04 -25.56
C CYS A 88 27.01 -2.56 -24.86
N SER A 89 27.98 -3.00 -25.66
CA SER A 89 29.26 -3.52 -25.18
C SER A 89 30.00 -2.57 -24.23
N SER A 90 29.81 -1.25 -24.37
CA SER A 90 30.37 -0.24 -23.47
C SER A 90 29.77 -0.25 -22.07
N ASP A 91 28.55 -0.75 -21.93
CA ASP A 91 27.72 -0.54 -20.76
C ASP A 91 27.54 -1.83 -19.94
N ILE A 92 27.46 -2.99 -20.61
CA ILE A 92 27.19 -4.29 -20.00
C ILE A 92 28.20 -5.39 -20.36
N GLY A 93 29.17 -5.09 -21.22
CA GLY A 93 30.26 -6.00 -21.58
C GLY A 93 30.22 -6.47 -23.03
N VAL A 94 31.38 -6.86 -23.56
CA VAL A 94 31.59 -7.13 -24.99
C VAL A 94 30.61 -8.19 -25.54
N GLY A 95 29.95 -7.85 -26.65
CA GLY A 95 29.01 -8.74 -27.35
C GLY A 95 27.66 -8.88 -26.65
N GLN A 96 27.29 -7.91 -25.80
CA GLN A 96 25.99 -7.86 -25.15
C GLN A 96 25.11 -6.81 -25.81
N GLU A 97 23.87 -7.21 -26.08
CA GLU A 97 22.86 -6.36 -26.69
C GLU A 97 21.92 -5.78 -25.61
N CYS A 98 21.47 -4.56 -25.83
CA CYS A 98 20.50 -3.91 -24.95
C CYS A 98 19.59 -2.94 -25.73
N TYR A 99 18.53 -2.49 -25.07
CA TYR A 99 17.65 -1.47 -25.64
C TYR A 99 18.31 -0.09 -25.53
N ALA A 100 18.74 0.48 -26.67
CA ALA A 100 19.17 1.88 -26.74
C ALA A 100 18.00 2.81 -26.36
N ASP A 101 18.32 3.95 -25.74
CA ASP A 101 17.35 5.01 -25.39
C ASP A 101 16.09 4.55 -24.63
N TRP A 102 16.18 3.40 -23.98
CA TRP A 102 15.13 2.71 -23.23
C TRP A 102 14.37 3.57 -22.21
N ASP A 103 14.93 4.72 -21.82
CA ASP A 103 14.39 5.63 -20.83
C ASP A 103 13.91 6.97 -21.40
N SER A 104 14.02 7.21 -22.71
CA SER A 104 13.72 8.51 -23.30
C SER A 104 13.14 8.51 -24.72
N GLN A 105 12.66 7.36 -25.21
CA GLN A 105 11.92 7.27 -26.48
C GLN A 105 10.51 7.88 -26.36
N VAL A 106 9.46 7.07 -26.22
CA VAL A 106 8.08 7.55 -26.07
C VAL A 106 7.84 8.23 -24.72
N TYR A 107 8.38 7.65 -23.67
CA TYR A 107 8.27 8.13 -22.30
C TYR A 107 9.64 8.55 -21.76
N ASN A 108 9.73 9.76 -21.22
CA ASN A 108 10.95 10.24 -20.57
C ASN A 108 10.96 9.83 -19.08
N ILE A 109 11.51 8.65 -18.81
CA ILE A 109 11.75 8.09 -17.48
C ILE A 109 13.22 8.21 -17.04
N SER A 110 14.03 9.00 -17.75
CA SER A 110 15.48 9.11 -17.56
C SER A 110 15.98 9.42 -16.15
N GLY A 111 15.14 9.95 -15.27
CA GLY A 111 15.54 10.31 -13.91
C GLY A 111 16.72 11.29 -13.87
N ASN A 112 17.38 11.37 -12.72
CA ASN A 112 18.70 11.95 -12.53
C ASN A 112 19.34 11.40 -11.24
N PRO A 113 20.63 11.60 -10.98
CA PRO A 113 21.27 11.11 -9.75
C PRO A 113 20.65 11.65 -8.44
N SER A 114 20.01 12.81 -8.50
CA SER A 114 19.32 13.42 -7.35
C SER A 114 17.89 12.89 -7.11
N GLY A 115 17.36 12.06 -8.01
CA GLY A 115 15.97 11.63 -8.04
C GLY A 115 15.02 12.69 -8.63
N LYS A 116 14.53 12.47 -9.85
CA LYS A 116 13.44 13.28 -10.43
C LYS A 116 12.11 12.83 -9.84
N LYS A 117 11.27 13.81 -9.47
CA LYS A 117 9.98 13.60 -8.83
C LYS A 117 8.86 13.69 -9.86
N TYR A 118 7.96 12.71 -9.85
CA TYR A 118 6.88 12.58 -10.82
C TYR A 118 5.55 12.24 -10.15
N ILE A 119 4.48 12.63 -10.83
CA ILE A 119 3.15 12.06 -10.67
C ILE A 119 2.80 11.25 -11.92
N LEU A 120 1.90 10.28 -11.75
CA LEU A 120 1.46 9.40 -12.82
C LEU A 120 -0.03 9.58 -13.00
N GLN A 121 -0.44 9.94 -14.21
CA GLN A 121 -1.83 10.24 -14.52
C GLN A 121 -2.28 9.45 -15.75
N PHE A 122 -3.39 8.75 -15.64
CA PHE A 122 -4.00 8.08 -16.78
C PHE A 122 -4.86 9.07 -17.58
N SER A 123 -4.65 9.13 -18.89
CA SER A 123 -5.45 9.94 -19.82
C SER A 123 -6.44 9.03 -20.55
N THR A 124 -7.74 9.33 -20.40
CA THR A 124 -8.83 8.58 -21.06
C THR A 124 -8.95 8.90 -22.55
N TYR A 125 -8.48 10.07 -23.00
CA TYR A 125 -8.51 10.44 -24.41
C TYR A 125 -7.50 9.64 -25.24
N GLY A 126 -6.34 9.35 -24.65
CA GLY A 126 -5.26 8.58 -25.29
C GLY A 126 -5.20 7.12 -24.85
N ASN A 127 -6.03 6.71 -23.88
CA ASN A 127 -5.93 5.43 -23.17
C ASN A 127 -4.50 5.11 -22.72
N SER A 128 -3.79 6.12 -22.25
CA SER A 128 -2.35 6.05 -22.00
C SER A 128 -2.00 6.66 -20.65
N TRP A 129 -0.98 6.09 -20.02
CA TRP A 129 -0.36 6.73 -18.87
C TRP A 129 0.48 7.94 -19.32
N GLN A 130 0.50 8.95 -18.48
CA GLN A 130 1.34 10.14 -18.62
C GLN A 130 2.20 10.27 -17.37
N ILE A 131 3.49 10.54 -17.60
CA ILE A 131 4.45 10.88 -16.55
C ILE A 131 4.64 12.40 -16.55
N LEU A 132 4.32 13.04 -15.42
CA LEU A 132 4.37 14.50 -15.28
C LEU A 132 5.31 14.87 -14.14
N THR A 133 6.17 15.87 -14.33
CA THR A 133 7.04 16.36 -13.26
C THR A 133 6.20 16.88 -12.09
N SER A 134 6.49 16.39 -10.89
CA SER A 134 5.78 16.80 -9.68
C SER A 134 6.17 18.23 -9.29
N THR A 135 5.17 19.10 -9.12
CA THR A 135 5.35 20.43 -8.52
C THR A 135 5.32 20.41 -6.99
N GLY A 136 5.04 19.24 -6.39
CA GLY A 136 4.87 19.09 -4.95
C GLY A 136 3.54 19.66 -4.45
N GLY A 137 3.42 19.81 -3.13
CA GLY A 137 2.20 20.33 -2.52
C GLY A 137 0.98 19.50 -2.90
N GLN A 138 -0.10 20.15 -3.34
CA GLN A 138 -1.37 19.46 -3.62
C GLN A 138 -1.32 18.52 -4.85
N ASN A 139 -0.32 18.67 -5.73
CA ASN A 139 -0.20 17.88 -6.96
C ASN A 139 0.04 16.38 -6.70
N VAL A 140 0.61 16.04 -5.55
CA VAL A 140 0.88 14.64 -5.16
C VAL A 140 -0.33 13.93 -4.56
N ARG A 141 -1.43 14.64 -4.31
CA ARG A 141 -2.63 14.07 -3.68
C ARG A 141 -3.36 13.15 -4.64
N LEU A 142 -3.95 12.10 -4.07
CA LEU A 142 -4.81 11.16 -4.77
C LEU A 142 -6.26 11.29 -4.31
N TYR A 143 -7.14 11.49 -5.28
CA TYR A 143 -8.57 11.67 -5.13
C TYR A 143 -9.29 10.44 -5.64
N LEU A 144 -10.20 9.90 -4.83
CA LEU A 144 -11.05 8.78 -5.22
C LEU A 144 -12.09 9.28 -6.21
N GLN A 145 -12.12 8.68 -7.39
CA GLN A 145 -13.06 9.01 -8.46
C GLN A 145 -14.33 8.16 -8.38
N SER A 146 -15.35 8.51 -9.15
CA SER A 146 -16.65 7.81 -9.19
C SER A 146 -16.55 6.37 -9.69
N ASP A 147 -15.52 6.03 -10.46
CA ASP A 147 -15.22 4.69 -10.96
C ASP A 147 -14.43 3.83 -9.95
N GLY A 148 -14.12 4.39 -8.76
CA GLY A 148 -13.33 3.71 -7.73
C GLY A 148 -11.81 3.80 -7.92
N SER A 149 -11.33 4.46 -8.98
CA SER A 149 -9.90 4.69 -9.19
C SER A 149 -9.38 5.85 -8.34
N TYR A 150 -8.07 5.86 -8.09
CA TYR A 150 -7.38 7.00 -7.49
C TYR A 150 -6.56 7.71 -8.55
N ASN A 151 -6.74 9.03 -8.67
CA ASN A 151 -5.93 9.84 -9.58
C ASN A 151 -5.61 11.23 -8.98
N HIS A 152 -4.86 12.04 -9.71
CA HIS A 152 -4.42 13.36 -9.25
C HIS A 152 -5.41 14.50 -9.58
N VAL A 153 -6.63 14.17 -10.06
CA VAL A 153 -7.65 15.16 -10.43
C VAL A 153 -8.46 15.54 -9.20
N ASP A 154 -8.35 16.82 -8.80
CA ASP A 154 -8.99 17.33 -7.59
C ASP A 154 -10.52 17.25 -7.67
N ASN A 155 -11.11 16.63 -6.65
CA ASN A 155 -12.55 16.61 -6.39
C ASN A 155 -12.90 16.94 -4.92
N GLY A 156 -11.96 17.55 -4.20
CA GLY A 156 -12.09 18.04 -2.83
C GLY A 156 -11.65 17.06 -1.74
N ASN A 157 -11.86 15.76 -1.91
CA ASN A 157 -11.57 14.76 -0.88
C ASN A 157 -10.41 13.84 -1.24
N TRP A 158 -9.23 14.16 -0.70
CA TRP A 158 -8.06 13.29 -0.77
C TRP A 158 -7.82 12.59 0.57
N LYS A 159 -7.38 11.33 0.52
CA LYS A 159 -6.96 10.55 1.70
C LYS A 159 -5.52 10.08 1.57
N TYR A 160 -5.13 9.72 0.35
CA TYR A 160 -3.81 9.24 0.00
C TYR A 160 -3.08 10.30 -0.83
N SER A 161 -1.77 10.19 -0.86
CA SER A 161 -0.88 10.95 -1.72
C SER A 161 0.19 10.00 -2.25
N ARG A 162 0.63 10.22 -3.49
CA ARG A 162 1.63 9.42 -4.16
C ARG A 162 2.69 10.31 -4.78
N LEU A 163 3.94 9.91 -4.60
CA LEU A 163 5.09 10.49 -5.29
C LEU A 163 5.97 9.38 -5.83
N VAL A 164 6.27 9.44 -7.12
CA VAL A 164 7.24 8.55 -7.76
C VAL A 164 8.54 9.30 -7.93
N VAL A 165 9.64 8.71 -7.48
CA VAL A 165 10.98 9.26 -7.64
C VAL A 165 11.78 8.31 -8.49
N ILE A 166 12.32 8.79 -9.61
CA ILE A 166 13.20 8.02 -10.47
C ILE A 166 14.62 8.57 -10.33
N THR A 167 15.48 7.75 -9.75
CA THR A 167 16.90 8.04 -9.55
C THR A 167 17.71 7.28 -10.57
N ARG A 168 18.59 7.98 -11.29
CA ARG A 168 19.55 7.36 -12.19
C ARG A 168 20.84 7.04 -11.44
N GLU A 169 21.10 5.76 -11.23
CA GLU A 169 22.29 5.28 -10.53
C GLU A 169 23.46 5.03 -11.49
N SER A 170 23.17 4.64 -12.73
CA SER A 170 24.15 4.50 -13.81
C SER A 170 23.46 4.71 -15.17
N ALA A 171 24.22 4.70 -16.27
CA ALA A 171 23.64 4.79 -17.62
C ALA A 171 22.54 3.74 -17.84
N THR A 172 22.74 2.54 -17.29
CA THR A 172 21.90 1.37 -17.54
C THR A 172 20.95 1.01 -16.41
N ARG A 173 21.01 1.69 -15.26
CA ARG A 173 20.19 1.34 -14.08
C ARG A 173 19.47 2.55 -13.51
N LEU A 174 18.16 2.39 -13.39
CA LEU A 174 17.26 3.32 -12.70
C LEU A 174 16.71 2.66 -11.44
N LEU A 175 16.65 3.42 -10.35
CA LEU A 175 15.90 3.09 -9.15
C LEU A 175 14.58 3.87 -9.19
N VAL A 176 13.47 3.14 -9.27
CA VAL A 176 12.12 3.70 -9.19
C VAL A 176 11.61 3.51 -7.77
N LYS A 177 11.25 4.61 -7.10
CA LYS A 177 10.70 4.63 -5.76
C LYS A 177 9.30 5.21 -5.76
N SER A 178 8.30 4.37 -5.55
CA SER A 178 6.90 4.78 -5.40
C SER A 178 6.57 4.89 -3.92
N THR A 179 6.35 6.12 -3.45
CA THR A 179 5.99 6.40 -2.06
C THR A 179 4.54 6.81 -1.98
N VAL A 180 3.75 6.10 -1.18
CA VAL A 180 2.35 6.42 -0.91
C VAL A 180 2.15 6.64 0.58
N TRP A 181 1.49 7.73 0.95
CA TRP A 181 1.19 8.06 2.35
C TRP A 181 -0.25 8.53 2.49
N TRP A 182 -0.77 8.52 3.72
CA TRP A 182 -2.17 8.88 3.98
C TRP A 182 -2.35 9.69 5.26
N LYS A 183 -3.48 10.39 5.32
CA LYS A 183 -3.99 11.04 6.53
C LYS A 183 -5.02 10.14 7.22
N GLY A 184 -5.07 10.19 8.56
CA GLY A 184 -5.94 9.35 9.37
C GLY A 184 -5.61 9.39 10.86
N LYS A 185 -6.11 8.42 11.62
CA LYS A 185 -5.83 8.30 13.06
C LYS A 185 -4.32 8.22 13.30
N ASN A 186 -3.77 9.15 14.09
CA ASN A 186 -2.33 9.30 14.35
C ASN A 186 -1.44 9.58 13.11
N CYS A 187 -2.04 10.04 12.02
CA CYS A 187 -1.38 10.39 10.76
C CYS A 187 -1.88 11.77 10.31
N ALA A 188 -1.13 12.83 10.62
CA ALA A 188 -1.49 14.19 10.22
C ALA A 188 -1.49 14.33 8.69
N ALA A 189 -2.30 15.25 8.17
CA ALA A 189 -2.28 15.58 6.76
C ALA A 189 -0.97 16.28 6.40
N THR A 190 -0.28 15.77 5.38
CA THR A 190 0.94 16.37 4.83
C THR A 190 1.02 16.08 3.34
N ASP A 191 1.62 17.01 2.60
CA ASP A 191 1.95 16.87 1.18
C ASP A 191 3.41 16.41 0.98
N SER A 192 4.10 16.06 2.06
CA SER A 192 5.53 15.72 2.09
C SER A 192 5.77 14.36 2.75
N PRO A 193 6.28 13.35 2.02
CA PRO A 193 6.47 12.01 2.56
C PRO A 193 7.43 11.91 3.77
N PRO A 194 8.49 12.74 3.91
CA PRO A 194 9.34 12.74 5.11
C PRO A 194 8.60 13.11 6.40
N GLU A 195 7.51 13.88 6.33
CA GLU A 195 6.80 14.41 7.50
C GLU A 195 5.84 13.41 8.16
N THR A 196 5.67 12.23 7.56
CA THR A 196 4.77 11.19 8.08
C THR A 196 5.44 9.82 8.15
N ARG A 197 5.08 9.09 9.21
CA ARG A 197 5.39 7.66 9.37
C ARG A 197 4.36 6.75 8.70
N CYS A 198 3.19 7.28 8.36
CA CYS A 198 2.09 6.55 7.75
C CYS A 198 2.29 6.50 6.24
N LYS A 199 3.25 5.69 5.83
CA LYS A 199 3.66 5.57 4.42
C LYS A 199 4.10 4.15 4.08
N VAL A 200 3.94 3.83 2.82
CA VAL A 200 4.50 2.65 2.16
C VAL A 200 5.45 3.14 1.08
N VAL A 201 6.60 2.49 0.98
CA VAL A 201 7.60 2.73 -0.05
C VAL A 201 7.83 1.42 -0.76
N ILE A 202 7.68 1.42 -2.08
CA ILE A 202 8.04 0.29 -2.93
C ILE A 202 9.13 0.78 -3.87
N GLU A 203 10.17 -0.05 -3.99
CA GLU A 203 11.34 0.22 -4.79
C GLU A 203 11.54 -0.88 -5.81
N GLU A 204 11.92 -0.49 -7.02
CA GLU A 204 12.27 -1.42 -8.07
C GLU A 204 13.43 -0.87 -8.89
N TYR A 205 14.29 -1.78 -9.33
CA TYR A 205 15.35 -1.48 -10.28
C TYR A 205 14.88 -1.78 -11.69
N LEU A 206 15.00 -0.79 -12.56
CA LEU A 206 14.82 -0.95 -14.00
C LEU A 206 16.19 -0.89 -14.66
N THR A 207 16.37 -1.71 -15.69
CA THR A 207 17.59 -1.75 -16.50
C THR A 207 17.24 -1.63 -17.98
N ASN A 208 18.23 -1.49 -18.84
CA ASN A 208 18.08 -1.45 -20.30
C ASN A 208 18.23 -2.80 -21.00
N TRP A 209 18.34 -3.90 -20.25
CA TRP A 209 18.31 -5.25 -20.78
C TRP A 209 17.24 -6.08 -20.07
N ARG A 210 16.82 -7.17 -20.70
CA ARG A 210 15.86 -8.10 -20.10
C ARG A 210 16.61 -9.16 -19.33
N ASN A 211 16.45 -9.19 -18.01
CA ASN A 211 16.85 -10.36 -17.22
C ASN A 211 15.84 -11.47 -17.49
N TYR A 212 16.26 -12.53 -18.19
CA TYR A 212 15.50 -13.77 -18.35
C TYR A 212 15.70 -14.69 -17.14
#